data_AF-A0A6A8UBC2-F1
#
_entry.id   AF-A0A6A8UBC2-F1
#
_cell.length_a   1.000
_cell.length_b   1.000
_cell.length_c   1.000
_cell.angle_alpha   90.00
_cell.angle_beta   90.00
_cell.angle_gamma   90.00
#
_symmetry.space_group_name_H-M   'P 1'
#
loop_
_entity.id
_entity.type
_entity.pdbx_description
1 polymer ?
#
loop_
_entity_poly.entity_id
_entity_poly.type
_entity_poly.pdbx_seq_one_letter_code
_entity_poly.pdbx_strand_id
1 'polypeptide(L)'
;MSLKITKQRTINAEFNVEEEGATILVKQTFISVDSNAVSTVQENLLNAELYAKHRQEMRTDERALRDLRYKVEDEILADTTQA
;
A
#
# COMPACT_ATOMS: atom_id res chain seq x y z
N MET A 1 -25.38 -19.19 17.07
CA MET A 1 -24.04 -18.95 16.51
C MET A 1 -24.03 -17.57 15.89
N SER A 2 -23.22 -16.63 16.38
CA SER A 2 -23.16 -15.28 15.85
C SER A 2 -21.95 -15.15 14.90
N LEU A 3 -22.21 -15.04 13.60
CA LEU A 3 -21.20 -14.78 12.59
C LEU A 3 -20.82 -13.29 12.66
N LYS A 4 -19.60 -12.97 13.14
CA LYS A 4 -19.10 -11.60 13.13
C LYS A 4 -18.29 -11.39 11.85
N ILE A 5 -18.82 -10.56 10.94
CA ILE A 5 -18.16 -10.21 9.69
C ILE A 5 -17.39 -8.91 9.92
N THR A 6 -16.07 -8.95 9.76
CA THR A 6 -15.20 -7.76 9.76
C THR A 6 -14.71 -7.54 8.33
N LYS A 7 -15.07 -6.42 7.71
CA LYS A 7 -14.57 -6.03 6.39
C LYS A 7 -13.29 -5.23 6.58
N GLN A 8 -12.18 -5.72 6.03
CA GLN A 8 -10.90 -5.00 5.96
C GLN A 8 -10.41 -5.02 4.52
N ARG A 9 -9.70 -3.97 4.11
CA ARG A 9 -9.07 -3.88 2.79
C ARG A 9 -7.56 -3.88 2.97
N THR A 10 -6.86 -4.75 2.25
CA THR A 10 -5.40 -4.84 2.30
C THR A 10 -4.84 -4.56 0.92
N ILE A 11 -3.83 -3.69 0.86
CA ILE A 11 -3.11 -3.28 -0.33
C ILE A 11 -1.67 -3.70 -0.14
N ASN A 12 -1.17 -4.55 -1.05
CA ASN A 12 0.23 -4.93 -1.10
C ASN A 12 0.84 -4.25 -2.32
N ALA A 13 1.79 -3.35 -2.08
CA ALA A 13 2.55 -2.67 -3.11
C ALA A 13 3.98 -3.21 -3.12
N GLU A 14 4.43 -3.60 -4.30
CA GLU A 14 5.77 -4.12 -4.53
C GLU A 14 6.50 -3.17 -5.48
N PHE A 15 7.58 -2.57 -4.99
CA PHE A 15 8.42 -1.69 -5.76
C PHE A 15 9.54 -2.52 -6.39
N ASN A 16 9.38 -2.80 -7.67
CA ASN A 16 10.29 -3.61 -8.44
C ASN A 16 11.07 -2.72 -9.41
N VAL A 17 12.36 -3.00 -9.58
CA VAL A 17 13.23 -2.34 -10.56
C VAL A 17 13.79 -3.41 -11.49
N GLU A 18 13.79 -3.14 -12.79
CA GLU A 18 14.49 -4.00 -13.75
C GLU A 18 15.95 -3.57 -13.86
N GLU A 19 16.86 -4.45 -13.44
CA GLU A 19 18.30 -4.34 -13.74
C GLU A 19 18.78 -5.61 -14.41
N GLU A 20 19.58 -5.47 -15.48
CA GLU A 20 20.24 -6.57 -16.19
C GLU A 20 19.29 -7.72 -16.62
N GLY A 21 18.01 -7.42 -16.85
CA GLY A 21 16.99 -8.41 -17.24
C GLY A 21 16.37 -9.19 -16.07
N ALA A 22 16.65 -8.79 -14.83
CA ALA A 22 16.02 -9.33 -13.63
C ALA A 22 15.17 -8.25 -12.93
N THR A 23 13.93 -8.60 -12.62
CA THR A 23 13.04 -7.79 -11.79
C THR A 23 13.44 -7.96 -10.33
N ILE A 24 14.09 -6.94 -9.76
CA ILE A 24 14.55 -6.96 -8.37
C ILE A 24 13.55 -6.19 -7.51
N LEU A 25 13.05 -6.86 -6.47
CA LEU A 25 12.20 -6.25 -5.48
C LEU A 25 13.03 -5.38 -4.53
N VAL A 26 12.77 -4.08 -4.57
CA VAL A 26 13.54 -3.08 -3.84
C VAL A 26 12.86 -2.73 -2.52
N LYS A 27 11.54 -2.59 -2.54
CA LYS A 27 10.74 -2.23 -1.38
C LYS A 27 9.36 -2.89 -1.47
N GLN A 28 8.79 -3.22 -0.34
CA GLN A 28 7.40 -3.61 -0.22
C GLN A 28 6.70 -2.66 0.76
N THR A 29 5.47 -2.30 0.43
CA THR A 29 4.60 -1.54 1.34
C THR A 29 3.27 -2.27 1.46
N PHE A 30 2.95 -2.62 2.70
CA PHE A 30 1.69 -3.25 3.08
C PHE A 30 0.82 -2.20 3.75
N ILE A 31 -0.37 -1.98 3.21
CA ILE A 31 -1.35 -1.05 3.78
C ILE A 31 -2.60 -1.85 4.11
N SER A 32 -2.95 -1.93 5.37
CA SER A 32 -4.22 -2.54 5.80
C SER A 32 -5.13 -1.46 6.33
N VAL A 33 -6.31 -1.31 5.74
CA VAL A 33 -7.35 -0.37 6.16
C VAL A 33 -8.46 -1.15 6.85
N ASP A 34 -8.71 -0.79 8.11
CA ASP A 34 -9.75 -1.41 8.92
C ASP A 34 -11.15 -0.84 8.60
N SER A 35 -12.17 -1.39 9.27
CA SER A 35 -13.56 -0.96 9.09
C SER A 35 -13.87 0.45 9.58
N ASN A 36 -12.96 1.08 10.34
CA ASN A 36 -13.08 2.46 10.81
C ASN A 36 -12.33 3.43 9.90
N ALA A 37 -11.91 2.99 8.71
CA ALA A 37 -11.04 3.72 7.80
C ALA A 37 -9.68 4.08 8.42
N VAL A 38 -9.23 3.35 9.45
CA VAL A 38 -7.89 3.50 10.02
C VAL A 38 -6.94 2.60 9.25
N SER A 39 -5.99 3.21 8.55
CA SER A 39 -4.93 2.52 7.85
C SER A 39 -3.74 2.21 8.77
N THR A 40 -3.19 1.01 8.64
CA THR A 40 -1.87 0.64 9.12
C THR A 40 -0.96 0.49 7.90
N VAL A 41 0.14 1.25 7.88
CA VAL A 41 1.16 1.17 6.82
C VAL A 41 2.39 0.49 7.39
N GLN A 42 2.85 -0.57 6.73
CA GLN A 42 4.08 -1.27 7.04
C GLN A 42 4.97 -1.27 5.81
N GLU A 43 6.18 -0.76 5.96
CA GLU A 43 7.16 -0.64 4.88
C GLU A 43 8.32 -1.57 5.15
N ASN A 44 8.72 -2.34 4.15
CA ASN A 44 9.86 -3.23 4.21
C ASN A 44 10.82 -2.87 3.07
N LEU A 45 11.97 -2.29 3.43
CA LEU A 45 13.02 -1.94 2.47
C LEU A 45 13.97 -3.14 2.34
N LEU A 46 13.95 -3.78 1.18
CA LEU A 46 14.76 -4.96 0.89
C LEU A 46 16.13 -4.57 0.33
N ASN A 47 16.17 -3.57 -0.56
CA ASN A 47 17.39 -3.16 -1.23
C ASN A 47 17.59 -1.63 -1.20
N ALA A 48 18.34 -1.14 -0.22
CA ALA A 48 18.57 0.29 -0.03
C ALA A 48 19.39 0.93 -1.16
N GLU A 49 20.28 0.17 -1.81
CA GLU A 49 21.16 0.68 -2.88
C GLU A 49 20.36 0.96 -4.17
N LEU A 50 19.57 -0.02 -4.62
CA LEU A 50 18.68 0.17 -5.77
C LEU A 50 17.62 1.23 -5.49
N TYR A 51 17.12 1.31 -4.25
CA TYR A 51 16.20 2.37 -3.85
C TYR A 51 16.82 3.75 -3.96
N ALA A 52 18.09 3.91 -3.56
CA ALA A 52 18.80 5.18 -3.68
C ALA A 52 19.03 5.56 -5.14
N LYS A 53 19.33 4.57 -6.00
CA LYS A 53 19.53 4.76 -7.44
C LYS A 53 18.24 5.18 -8.16
N HIS A 54 17.11 4.55 -7.83
CA HIS A 54 15.78 4.83 -8.42
C HIS A 54 14.88 5.70 -7.53
N ARG A 55 15.47 6.49 -6.62
CA ARG A 55 14.73 7.25 -5.59
C ARG A 55 13.62 8.14 -6.16
N GLN A 56 13.80 8.68 -7.36
CA GLN A 56 12.85 9.59 -7.99
C GLN A 56 11.59 8.87 -8.50
N GLU A 57 11.76 7.69 -9.11
CA GLU A 57 10.67 6.81 -9.55
C GLU A 57 9.94 6.24 -8.32
N MET A 58 10.70 5.71 -7.36
CA MET A 58 10.18 5.21 -6.08
C MET A 58 9.28 6.22 -5.37
N ARG A 59 9.70 7.49 -5.31
CA ARG A 59 8.90 8.56 -4.70
C ARG A 59 7.60 8.85 -5.46
N THR A 60 7.56 8.61 -6.77
CA THR A 60 6.36 8.79 -7.58
C THR A 60 5.38 7.66 -7.29
N ASP A 61 5.87 6.43 -7.24
CA ASP A 61 5.08 5.25 -6.88
C ASP A 61 4.57 5.31 -5.43
N GLU A 62 5.38 5.82 -4.49
CA GLU A 62 4.94 6.06 -3.10
C GLU A 62 3.79 7.07 -3.03
N ARG A 63 3.81 8.12 -3.87
CA ARG A 63 2.68 9.07 -3.93
C ARG A 63 1.45 8.40 -4.50
N ALA A 64 1.58 7.66 -5.59
CA ALA A 64 0.46 6.92 -6.19
C ALA A 64 -0.17 5.95 -5.18
N LEU A 65 0.66 5.24 -4.39
CA LEU A 65 0.20 4.36 -3.34
C LEU A 65 -0.53 5.12 -2.22
N ARG A 66 -0.01 6.28 -1.82
CA ARG A 66 -0.64 7.13 -0.81
C ARG A 66 -1.99 7.69 -1.29
N ASP A 67 -2.08 8.11 -2.54
CA ASP A 67 -3.34 8.57 -3.13
C ASP A 67 -4.36 7.43 -3.21
N LEU A 68 -3.92 6.22 -3.56
CA LEU A 68 -4.77 5.04 -3.58
C LEU A 68 -5.26 4.67 -2.17
N ARG A 69 -4.39 4.80 -1.15
CA ARG A 69 -4.78 4.63 0.25
C ARG A 69 -5.88 5.62 0.64
N TYR A 70 -5.73 6.91 0.35
CA TYR A 70 -6.75 7.91 0.69
C TYR A 70 -8.07 7.62 -0.02
N LYS A 71 -8.01 7.25 -1.30
CA LYS A 71 -9.22 6.85 -2.03
C LYS A 71 -9.92 5.65 -1.38
N VAL A 72 -9.17 4.68 -0.88
CA VAL A 72 -9.75 3.52 -0.17
C VAL A 72 -10.34 3.91 1.18
N GLU A 73 -9.68 4.79 1.94
CA GLU A 73 -10.23 5.34 3.18
C GLU A 73 -11.55 6.09 2.93
N ASP A 74 -11.59 6.95 1.92
CA ASP A 74 -12.79 7.70 1.50
C ASP A 74 -13.92 6.76 1.06
N GLU A 75 -13.62 5.70 0.30
CA GLU A 75 -14.62 4.69 -0.09
C GLU A 75 -15.20 3.95 1.12
N ILE A 76 -14.38 3.62 2.13
CA ILE A 76 -14.85 2.96 3.36
C ILE A 76 -15.70 3.94 4.19
N LEU A 77 -15.27 5.19 4.32
CA LEU A 77 -16.05 6.23 5.00
C LEU A 77 -17.39 6.48 4.32
N ALA A 78 -17.42 6.51 2.98
CA ALA A 78 -18.64 6.66 2.21
C ALA A 78 -19.62 5.50 2.46
N ASP A 79 -19.13 4.25 2.45
CA ASP A 79 -19.93 3.05 2.76
C ASP A 79 -20.49 3.10 4.20
N THR A 80 -19.70 3.63 5.14
CA THR A 80 -20.08 3.72 6.57
C THR A 80 -21.06 4.86 6.85
N THR A 81 -21.00 5.96 6.09
CA THR A 81 -21.88 7.12 6.28
C THR A 81 -23.25 6.93 5.62
N GLN A 82 -23.38 5.99 4.69
CA GLN A 82 -24.64 5.64 4.02
C GLN A 82 -25.43 4.51 4.71
N ALA A 83 -24.93 3.96 5.83
CA ALA A 83 -25.61 2.94 6.64
C ALA A 83 -26.37 3.55 7.81
#